data_AF-A0A955TEH8-F1
#
_entry.id   AF-A0A955TEH8-F1
#
_cell.length_a   1.000
_cell.length_b   1.000
_cell.length_c   1.000
_cell.angle_alpha   90.00
_cell.angle_beta   90.00
_cell.angle_gamma   90.00
#
_symmetry.space_group_name_H-M   'P 1'
#
loop_
_entity.id
_entity.type
_entity.pdbx_description
1 polymer ?
#
loop_
_entity_poly.entity_id
_entity_poly.type
_entity_poly.pdbx_seq_one_letter_code
_entity_poly.pdbx_strand_id
1 'polypeptide(L)' 'MHISEVLRTYNPAISFEFFPPKTERGFQELFEAISALMPLKPAYVSVTYGAGGSTRERTHDLVVKLQRETDLTIVS' A
#
# COMPACT_ATOMS: atom_id res chain seq x y z
N MET A 1 7.20 9.71 -8.12
CA MET A 1 5.95 10.48 -8.28
C MET A 1 5.75 11.34 -7.07
N HIS A 2 5.28 12.57 -7.24
CA HIS A 2 4.88 13.43 -6.11
C HIS A 2 3.37 13.33 -5.89
N ILE A 3 2.90 13.22 -4.64
CA ILE A 3 1.47 13.03 -4.35
C ILE A 3 0.59 14.16 -4.90
N SER A 4 1.10 15.39 -4.94
CA SER A 4 0.37 16.52 -5.51
C SER A 4 0.07 16.37 -7.00
N GLU A 5 0.90 15.63 -7.75
CA GLU A 5 0.66 15.33 -9.17
C GLU A 5 -0.42 14.27 -9.31
N VAL A 6 -0.35 13.21 -8.51
CA VAL A 6 -1.36 12.14 -8.45
C VAL A 6 -2.75 12.73 -8.15
N LEU A 7 -2.85 13.59 -7.14
CA LEU A 7 -4.13 14.22 -6.77
C LEU A 7 -4.69 15.19 -7.83
N ARG A 8 -3.85 15.68 -8.75
CA ARG A 8 -4.31 16.49 -9.89
C ARG A 8 -4.80 15.62 -11.06
N THR A 9 -4.28 14.41 -11.19
CA THR A 9 -4.64 13.46 -12.26
C THR A 9 -5.94 12.71 -11.98
N TYR A 10 -6.19 12.34 -10.71
CA TYR A 10 -7.37 11.54 -10.32
C TYR A 10 -8.43 12.43 -9.65
N ASN A 11 -9.69 12.37 -10.11
CA ASN A 11 -10.81 13.13 -9.52
C ASN A 11 -12.15 12.33 -9.54
N PRO A 12 -12.68 11.90 -8.37
CA PRO A 12 -12.05 11.95 -7.06
C PRO A 12 -10.84 10.99 -6.99
N ALA A 13 -9.80 11.38 -6.26
CA ALA A 13 -8.70 10.47 -5.94
C ALA A 13 -9.12 9.55 -4.78
N ILE A 14 -9.08 8.23 -5.01
CA ILE A 14 -9.35 7.22 -4.00
C ILE A 14 -8.03 6.53 -3.65
N SER A 15 -7.79 6.30 -2.36
CA SER A 15 -6.61 5.60 -1.86
C SER A 15 -6.99 4.63 -0.74
N PHE A 16 -6.15 3.62 -0.54
CA PHE A 16 -6.30 2.65 0.54
C PHE A 16 -5.04 2.63 1.42
N GLU A 17 -5.23 2.37 2.70
CA GLU A 17 -4.15 2.19 3.66
C GLU A 17 -4.11 0.74 4.13
N PHE A 18 -2.90 0.17 4.16
CA PHE A 18 -2.66 -1.19 4.62
C PHE A 18 -1.73 -1.21 5.83
N PHE A 19 -1.93 -2.20 6.69
CA PHE A 19 -1.09 -2.44 7.85
C PHE A 19 -0.16 -3.62 7.57
N PRO A 20 1.13 -3.55 7.96
CA PRO A 20 2.06 -4.65 7.78
C PRO A 20 1.60 -5.89 8.57
N PRO A 21 1.33 -7.04 7.90
CA PRO A 21 0.90 -8.25 8.57
C PRO A 21 1.96 -8.79 9.52
N LYS A 22 1.51 -9.55 10.54
CA LYS A 22 2.42 -10.19 11.50
C LYS A 22 2.83 -11.61 11.11
N THR A 23 2.15 -12.19 10.11
CA THR A 23 2.28 -13.61 9.74
C THR A 23 2.27 -13.77 8.22
N GLU A 24 2.86 -14.86 7.72
CA GLU A 24 2.89 -15.16 6.29
C GLU A 24 1.48 -15.34 5.70
N ARG A 25 0.57 -16.00 6.44
CA ARG A 25 -0.83 -16.10 6.04
C ARG A 25 -1.49 -14.72 5.89
N GLY A 26 -1.18 -13.79 6.81
CA GLY A 26 -1.68 -12.43 6.72
C GLY A 26 -1.13 -11.66 5.50
N PHE A 27 0.08 -11.99 5.03
CA PHE A 27 0.56 -11.47 3.75
C PHE A 27 -0.25 -12.01 2.58
N GLN A 28 -0.57 -13.29 2.55
CA GLN A 28 -1.40 -13.87 1.48
C GLN A 28 -2.78 -13.20 1.44
N GLU A 29 -3.46 -13.10 2.59
CA GLU A 29 -4.75 -12.44 2.74
C GLU A 29 -4.69 -10.96 2.29
N LEU A 30 -3.60 -10.25 2.61
CA LEU A 30 -3.39 -8.87 2.17
C LEU A 30 -3.30 -8.74 0.65
N PHE A 31 -2.54 -9.63 -0.01
CA PHE A 31 -2.40 -9.60 -1.47
C PHE A 31 -3.70 -9.97 -2.20
N GLU A 32 -4.50 -10.87 -1.63
CA GLU A 32 -5.86 -11.15 -2.12
C GLU A 32 -6.75 -9.90 -2.00
N ALA A 33 -6.73 -9.21 -0.86
CA ALA A 33 -7.48 -7.98 -0.66
C ALA A 33 -7.04 -6.87 -1.63
N ILE A 34 -5.73 -6.68 -1.82
CA ILE A 34 -5.20 -5.72 -2.79
C ILE A 34 -5.71 -6.03 -4.19
N SER A 35 -5.62 -7.30 -4.61
CA SER A 35 -6.10 -7.75 -5.91
C SER A 35 -7.60 -7.48 -6.11
N ALA A 36 -8.41 -7.68 -5.07
CA ALA A 36 -9.84 -7.38 -5.08
C ALA A 36 -10.14 -5.87 -5.17
N LEU A 37 -9.24 -5.02 -4.66
CA LEU A 37 -9.36 -3.55 -4.69
C LEU A 37 -8.81 -2.92 -5.97
N MET A 38 -7.90 -3.60 -6.70
CA MET A 38 -7.31 -3.10 -7.95
C MET A 38 -8.33 -2.60 -9.00
N PRO A 39 -9.49 -3.23 -9.21
CA PRO A 39 -10.50 -2.75 -10.17
C PRO A 39 -11.05 -1.35 -9.84
N LEU A 40 -10.94 -0.90 -8.58
CA LEU A 40 -11.34 0.44 -8.16
C LEU A 40 -10.34 1.52 -8.60
N LYS A 41 -9.20 1.13 -9.20
CA LYS A 41 -8.16 2.02 -9.72
C LYS A 41 -7.71 3.05 -8.68
N PRO A 42 -7.20 2.61 -7.51
CA PRO A 42 -6.70 3.54 -6.51
C PRO A 42 -5.60 4.42 -7.10
N ALA A 43 -5.63 5.71 -6.78
CA ALA A 43 -4.64 6.68 -7.21
C ALA A 43 -3.28 6.40 -6.56
N TYR A 44 -3.30 5.93 -5.31
CA TYR A 44 -2.13 5.46 -4.56
C TYR A 44 -2.59 4.58 -3.40
N VAL A 45 -1.62 3.90 -2.77
CA VAL A 45 -1.81 3.18 -1.51
C VAL A 45 -0.79 3.61 -0.48
N SER A 46 -1.15 3.54 0.80
CA SER A 46 -0.23 3.79 1.91
C SER A 46 0.00 2.53 2.75
N VAL A 47 1.16 2.47 3.40
CA VAL A 47 1.47 1.45 4.40
C VAL A 47 1.71 2.12 5.73
N THR A 48 0.94 1.74 6.75
CA THR A 48 1.06 2.34 8.08
C THR A 48 2.43 2.03 8.70
N TYR A 49 3.04 3.06 9.28
CA TYR A 49 4.23 2.92 10.11
C TYR A 49 3.84 2.86 11.59
N GLY A 50 4.13 1.75 12.26
CA GLY A 50 3.74 1.54 13.65
C GLY A 50 4.37 2.57 14.60
N ALA A 51 3.60 2.96 15.62
CA ALA A 51 4.04 3.93 16.63
C ALA A 51 5.40 3.54 17.22
N GLY A 52 6.29 4.52 17.36
CA GLY A 52 7.65 4.32 17.86
C GLY A 52 8.53 3.41 16.99
N GLY A 53 8.14 3.07 15.75
CA GLY A 53 8.88 2.17 14.87
C GLY A 53 8.66 0.68 15.15
N SER A 54 7.64 0.31 15.92
CA SER A 54 7.31 -1.08 16.30
C SER A 54 7.10 -2.04 15.12
N THR A 55 6.85 -1.51 13.92
CA THR A 55 6.68 -2.30 12.69
C THR A 55 7.66 -1.92 11.59
N ARG A 56 8.74 -1.16 11.88
CA ARG A 56 9.65 -0.61 10.86
C ARG A 56 10.07 -1.62 9.79
N GLU A 57 10.61 -2.76 10.20
CA GLU A 57 11.09 -3.81 9.29
C GLU A 57 9.94 -4.35 8.44
N ARG A 58 8.83 -4.73 9.07
CA ARG A 58 7.66 -5.25 8.35
C ARG A 58 7.01 -4.24 7.41
N THR A 59 6.99 -2.95 7.78
CA THR A 59 6.54 -1.86 6.90
C THR A 59 7.46 -1.79 5.68
N HIS A 60 8.78 -1.82 5.88
CA HIS A 60 9.75 -1.81 4.78
C HIS A 60 9.58 -3.02 3.85
N ASP A 61 9.50 -4.23 4.41
CA ASP A 61 9.35 -5.47 3.66
C ASP A 61 8.08 -5.46 2.82
N LEU A 62 6.96 -4.99 3.39
CA LEU A 62 5.70 -4.85 2.67
C LEU A 62 5.82 -3.83 1.52
N VAL A 63 6.40 -2.66 1.76
CA VAL A 63 6.60 -1.64 0.71
C VAL A 63 7.44 -2.20 -0.44
N VAL A 64 8.56 -2.86 -0.14
CA VAL A 64 9.44 -3.46 -1.15
C VAL A 64 8.69 -4.54 -1.94
N LYS A 65 7.90 -5.38 -1.28
CA LYS A 65 7.13 -6.44 -1.95
C LYS A 65 6.06 -5.84 -2.87
N LEU A 66 5.30 -4.85 -2.41
CA LEU A 66 4.29 -4.16 -3.22
C LEU A 66 4.91 -3.46 -4.44
N GLN A 67 6.07 -2.82 -4.28
CA GLN A 67 6.79 -2.19 -5.40
C GLN A 67 7.27 -3.19 -6.45
N ARG A 68 7.52 -4.44 -6.05
CA ARG A 68 8.00 -5.50 -6.96
C ARG A 68 6.87 -6.25 -7.65
N GLU A 69 5.76 -6.45 -6.96
CA GLU A 69 4.68 -7.35 -7.39
C GLU A 69 3.47 -6.61 -7.96
N THR A 70 3.40 -5.28 -7.82
CA THR A 70 2.27 -4.48 -8.29
C THR A 70 2.74 -3.21 -8.99
N ASP A 71 1.91 -2.68 -9.88
CA ASP A 71 2.13 -1.38 -10.53
C ASP A 71 1.55 -0.20 -9.71
N LEU A 72 1.28 -0.42 -8.41
CA LEU A 72 0.68 0.60 -7.55
C LEU A 72 1.67 1.71 -7.23
N THR A 73 1.17 2.94 -7.21
CA THR A 73 1.90 4.05 -6.59
C THR A 73 1.80 3.92 -5.08
N ILE A 74 2.94 3.72 -4.42
CA ILE A 74 3.03 3.48 -2.97
C ILE A 74 3.60 4.72 -2.29
N VAL A 75 2.98 5.11 -1.17
CA VAL A 75 3.40 6.20 -0.28
C VAL A 75 3.60 5.63 1.13
N SER A 76 4.79 5.75 1.72
CA SER A 76 5.04 5.35 3.12
C SER A 76 5.83 6.42 3.86
#